data_AF-A0A1W1CBP7-F1
#
_entry.id   AF-A0A1W1CBP7-F1
#
_cell.length_a   1.000
_cell.length_b   1.000
_cell.length_c   1.000
_cell.angle_alpha   90.00
_cell.angle_beta   90.00
_cell.angle_gamma   90.00
#
_symmetry.space_group_name_H-M   'P 1'
#
loop_
_entity.id
_entity.type
_entity.pdbx_description
1 polymer ?
#
loop_
_entity_poly.entity_id
_entity_poly.type
_entity_poly.pdbx_seq_one_letter_code
_entity_poly.pdbx_strand_id
1 'polypeptide(L)'
;MEFIFIIIIIALLAGIAIPKFSATRMDAKLSTKAQNIMTAANEIASYAVAKGHTEANLTEMSNSIANMVRRGEAVDTGAYRAKIKVKNINDCILIKIDNHGSNTETLIIDYGSSTNHYCDRLRSLVDSEAFPMALHGILVSY
;
A
#
# COMPACT_ATOMS: atom_id res chain seq x y z
N MET A 1 48.87 13.58 15.44
CA MET A 1 48.00 12.82 16.36
C MET A 1 46.55 13.33 16.39
N GLU A 2 46.24 14.54 15.89
CA GLU A 2 44.85 15.07 15.87
C GLU A 2 43.95 14.41 14.81
N PHE A 3 44.47 14.25 13.59
CA PHE A 3 43.72 13.64 12.48
C PHE A 3 43.30 12.19 12.73
N ILE A 4 44.12 11.44 13.46
CA ILE A 4 43.84 10.06 13.84
C ILE A 4 42.66 10.01 14.82
N PHE A 5 42.59 10.96 15.76
CA PHE A 5 41.50 11.05 16.72
C PHE A 5 40.17 11.36 16.02
N ILE A 6 40.19 12.25 15.02
CA ILE A 6 39.02 12.61 14.21
C ILE A 6 38.48 11.40 13.44
N ILE A 7 39.35 10.59 12.85
CA ILE A 7 38.93 9.39 12.10
C ILE A 7 38.28 8.37 13.04
N ILE A 8 38.85 8.15 14.23
CA ILE A 8 38.34 7.18 15.21
C ILE A 8 36.94 7.57 15.69
N ILE A 9 36.70 8.86 16.00
CA ILE A 9 35.37 9.30 16.43
C ILE A 9 34.32 9.16 15.32
N ILE A 10 34.68 9.45 14.05
CA ILE A 10 33.75 9.32 12.92
C ILE A 10 33.40 7.84 12.70
N ALA A 11 34.37 6.94 12.81
CA ALA A 11 34.15 5.49 12.69
C ALA A 11 33.16 4.96 13.75
N LEU A 12 33.30 5.41 15.00
CA LEU A 12 32.41 4.98 16.09
C LEU A 12 30.98 5.53 15.92
N LEU A 13 30.85 6.83 15.62
CA LEU A 13 29.55 7.46 15.43
C LEU A 13 28.82 6.89 14.20
N ALA A 14 29.54 6.62 13.11
CA ALA A 14 28.99 6.00 11.91
C ALA A 14 28.39 4.63 12.23
N GLY A 15 29.07 3.79 13.03
CA GLY A 15 28.57 2.47 13.44
C GLY A 15 27.20 2.51 14.14
N ILE A 16 26.96 3.53 14.98
CA ILE A 16 25.71 3.68 15.74
C ILE A 16 24.60 4.30 14.87
N ALA A 17 24.93 5.19 13.94
CA ALA A 17 23.95 5.93 13.14
C ALA A 17 23.40 5.15 11.93
N ILE A 18 24.20 4.26 11.32
CA ILE A 18 23.82 3.52 10.09
C ILE A 18 22.52 2.69 10.26
N PRO A 19 22.33 1.92 11.35
CA PRO A 19 21.13 1.10 11.51
C PRO A 19 19.84 1.95 11.55
N LYS A 20 19.88 3.09 12.26
CA LYS A 20 18.73 3.98 12.41
C LYS A 20 18.34 4.64 11.07
N PHE A 21 19.33 5.04 10.27
CA PHE A 21 19.08 5.66 8.97
C PHE A 21 18.42 4.71 7.96
N SER A 22 18.79 3.43 7.99
CA SER A 22 18.15 2.39 7.18
C SER A 22 16.68 2.19 7.57
N ALA A 23 16.38 2.17 8.87
CA ALA A 23 15.02 2.05 9.38
C ALA A 23 14.15 3.25 8.94
N THR A 24 14.62 4.49 9.12
CA THR A 24 13.88 5.70 8.73
C THR A 24 13.62 5.76 7.22
N ARG A 25 14.60 5.43 6.37
CA ARG A 25 14.41 5.40 4.91
C ARG A 25 13.34 4.40 4.48
N MET A 26 13.26 3.29 5.19
CA MET A 26 12.29 2.24 4.90
C MET A 26 10.90 2.59 5.43
N ASP A 27 10.79 3.18 6.61
CA ASP A 27 9.53 3.73 7.13
C ASP A 27 8.95 4.79 6.18
N ALA A 28 9.80 5.67 5.63
CA ALA A 28 9.37 6.64 4.62
C ALA A 28 8.82 5.96 3.35
N LYS A 29 9.48 4.90 2.86
CA LYS A 29 8.96 4.12 1.72
C LYS A 29 7.62 3.46 2.03
N LEU A 30 7.41 2.96 3.25
CA LEU A 30 6.14 2.37 3.67
C LEU A 30 5.04 3.43 3.77
N SER A 31 5.35 4.63 4.26
CA SER A 31 4.41 5.76 4.32
C SER A 31 3.95 6.20 2.93
N THR A 32 4.87 6.36 1.98
CA THR A 32 4.51 6.67 0.58
C THR A 32 3.68 5.54 -0.05
N LYS A 33 3.97 4.28 0.26
CA LYS A 33 3.16 3.15 -0.21
C LYS A 33 1.75 3.20 0.35
N ALA A 34 1.59 3.44 1.66
CA ALA A 34 0.27 3.59 2.28
C ALA A 34 -0.52 4.73 1.61
N GLN A 35 0.13 5.87 1.37
CA GLN A 35 -0.49 6.98 0.63
C GLN A 35 -0.92 6.57 -0.79
N ASN A 36 -0.05 5.90 -1.55
CA ASN A 36 -0.39 5.41 -2.89
C ASN A 36 -1.56 4.41 -2.88
N ILE A 37 -1.68 3.58 -1.84
CA ILE A 37 -2.81 2.67 -1.64
C ILE A 37 -4.11 3.45 -1.41
N MET A 38 -4.09 4.49 -0.56
CA MET A 38 -5.27 5.34 -0.35
C MET A 38 -5.65 6.12 -1.62
N THR A 39 -4.66 6.67 -2.33
CA THR A 39 -4.90 7.33 -3.63
C THR A 39 -5.49 6.34 -4.63
N ALA A 40 -4.97 5.11 -4.68
CA ALA A 40 -5.51 4.07 -5.53
C ALA A 40 -6.96 3.73 -5.20
N ALA A 41 -7.28 3.61 -3.90
CA ALA A 41 -8.65 3.36 -3.46
C ALA A 41 -9.61 4.48 -3.90
N ASN A 42 -9.20 5.75 -3.75
CA ASN A 42 -10.00 6.90 -4.17
C ASN A 42 -10.14 6.99 -5.70
N GLU A 43 -9.10 6.65 -6.46
CA GLU A 43 -9.14 6.58 -7.92
C GLU A 43 -10.14 5.50 -8.37
N ILE A 44 -10.10 4.30 -7.76
CA ILE A 44 -11.06 3.22 -8.03
C ILE A 44 -12.48 3.65 -7.70
N ALA A 45 -12.70 4.30 -6.55
CA ALA A 45 -14.01 4.82 -6.17
C ALA A 45 -14.52 5.88 -7.15
N SER A 46 -13.65 6.81 -7.54
CA SER A 46 -13.98 7.85 -8.52
C SER A 46 -14.28 7.24 -9.89
N TYR A 47 -13.53 6.22 -10.31
CA TYR A 47 -13.76 5.50 -11.55
C TYR A 47 -15.12 4.80 -11.54
N ALA A 48 -15.41 4.03 -10.48
CA ALA A 48 -16.66 3.30 -10.34
C ALA A 48 -17.87 4.25 -10.43
N VAL A 49 -17.83 5.39 -9.72
CA VAL A 49 -18.90 6.39 -9.76
C VAL A 49 -18.99 7.08 -11.14
N ALA A 50 -17.86 7.41 -11.77
CA ALA A 50 -17.85 8.12 -13.05
C ALA A 50 -18.27 7.24 -14.24
N LYS A 51 -17.96 5.94 -14.19
CA LYS A 51 -18.22 4.97 -15.26
C LYS A 51 -19.47 4.12 -15.02
N GLY A 52 -19.95 4.05 -13.78
CA GLY A 52 -21.08 3.23 -13.36
C GLY A 52 -20.81 1.72 -13.39
N HIS A 53 -19.54 1.32 -13.49
CA HIS A 53 -19.09 -0.07 -13.45
C HIS A 53 -17.61 -0.14 -13.03
N THR A 54 -17.17 -1.33 -12.63
CA THR A 54 -15.79 -1.63 -12.30
C THR A 54 -15.20 -2.63 -13.28
N GLU A 55 -13.88 -2.54 -13.44
CA GLU A 55 -13.11 -3.44 -14.30
C GLU A 55 -12.44 -4.54 -13.50
N ALA A 56 -12.26 -5.70 -14.12
CA ALA A 56 -11.56 -6.82 -13.49
C ALA A 56 -10.09 -6.50 -13.17
N ASN A 57 -9.48 -5.57 -13.91
CA ASN A 57 -8.12 -5.09 -13.70
C ASN A 57 -8.14 -3.74 -12.97
N LEU A 58 -7.53 -3.69 -11.78
CA LEU A 58 -7.45 -2.46 -10.98
C LEU A 58 -6.50 -1.44 -11.61
N THR A 59 -5.59 -1.88 -12.47
CA THR A 59 -4.71 -1.01 -13.26
C THR A 59 -5.44 -0.12 -14.26
N GLU A 60 -6.61 -0.54 -14.74
CA GLU A 60 -7.46 0.27 -15.63
C GLU A 60 -8.25 1.35 -14.86
N MET A 61 -8.53 1.08 -13.57
CA MET A 61 -9.29 1.98 -12.71
C MET A 61 -8.41 2.95 -11.92
N SER A 62 -7.15 2.60 -11.66
CA SER A 62 -6.22 3.41 -10.89
C SER A 62 -4.83 3.48 -11.52
N ASN A 63 -4.43 4.71 -11.82
CA ASN A 63 -3.08 5.01 -12.29
C ASN A 63 -2.04 4.81 -11.16
N SER A 64 -2.44 4.99 -9.89
CA SER A 64 -1.61 4.64 -8.74
C SER A 64 -1.29 3.14 -8.71
N ILE A 65 -2.27 2.26 -8.93
CA ILE A 65 -2.05 0.80 -9.04
C ILE A 65 -1.15 0.49 -10.23
N ALA A 66 -1.41 1.06 -11.41
CA ALA A 66 -0.56 0.87 -12.60
C ALA A 66 0.90 1.24 -12.34
N ASN A 67 1.14 2.36 -11.65
CA ASN A 67 2.49 2.77 -11.26
C ASN A 67 3.12 1.82 -10.23
N MET A 68 2.37 1.32 -9.26
CA MET A 68 2.87 0.32 -8.31
C MET A 68 3.21 -1.00 -8.98
N VAL A 69 2.39 -1.47 -9.93
CA VAL A 69 2.66 -2.67 -10.73
C VAL A 69 3.94 -2.50 -11.55
N ARG A 70 4.09 -1.36 -12.25
CA ARG A 70 5.29 -1.04 -13.03
C ARG A 70 6.57 -0.98 -12.18
N ARG A 71 6.45 -0.58 -10.92
CA ARG A 71 7.56 -0.56 -9.95
C ARG A 71 7.82 -1.92 -9.29
N GLY A 72 7.06 -2.96 -9.64
CA GLY A 72 7.12 -4.28 -9.01
C GLY A 72 6.62 -4.29 -7.56
N GLU A 73 5.90 -3.25 -7.16
CA GLU A 73 5.39 -3.03 -5.80
C GLU A 73 3.95 -3.48 -5.62
N ALA A 74 3.26 -3.82 -6.70
CA ALA A 74 1.96 -4.45 -6.69
C ALA A 74 1.88 -5.50 -7.80
N VAL A 75 0.96 -6.44 -7.67
CA VAL A 75 0.55 -7.34 -8.73
C VAL A 75 -0.96 -7.28 -8.83
N ASP A 76 -1.44 -6.78 -9.95
CA ASP A 76 -2.83 -6.92 -10.37
C ASP A 76 -3.04 -8.40 -10.74
N THR A 77 -3.92 -9.08 -10.02
CA THR A 77 -4.21 -10.50 -10.27
C THR A 77 -5.31 -10.65 -11.33
N GLY A 78 -5.94 -9.54 -11.72
CA GLY A 78 -7.26 -9.58 -12.35
C GLY A 78 -8.31 -10.09 -11.38
N ALA A 79 -9.55 -10.18 -11.84
CA ALA A 79 -10.71 -10.56 -11.02
C ALA A 79 -10.94 -9.62 -9.82
N TYR A 80 -10.81 -8.32 -10.05
CA TYR A 80 -11.08 -7.26 -9.09
C TYR A 80 -10.17 -7.27 -7.86
N ARG A 81 -8.93 -7.77 -8.01
CA ARG A 81 -7.98 -7.93 -6.90
C ARG A 81 -6.57 -7.49 -7.27
N ALA A 82 -5.96 -6.67 -6.41
CA ALA A 82 -4.55 -6.31 -6.49
C ALA A 82 -3.83 -6.61 -5.18
N LYS A 83 -2.67 -7.28 -5.27
CA LYS A 83 -1.81 -7.61 -4.14
C LYS A 83 -0.65 -6.62 -4.07
N ILE A 84 -0.48 -5.97 -2.92
CA ILE A 84 0.63 -5.05 -2.69
C ILE A 84 1.81 -5.81 -2.09
N LYS A 85 2.97 -5.59 -2.71
CA LYS A 85 4.24 -6.19 -2.38
C LYS A 85 5.11 -5.25 -1.55
N VAL A 86 5.78 -5.82 -0.56
CA VAL A 86 6.84 -5.14 0.19
C VAL A 86 8.10 -5.99 0.14
N LYS A 87 9.13 -5.49 -0.55
CA LYS A 87 10.37 -6.24 -0.83
C LYS A 87 10.05 -7.58 -1.50
N ASN A 88 10.35 -8.70 -0.83
CA ASN A 88 10.18 -10.06 -1.36
C ASN A 88 8.84 -10.70 -0.94
N ILE A 89 7.96 -9.93 -0.31
CA ILE A 89 6.70 -10.42 0.26
C ILE A 89 5.59 -9.97 -0.66
N ASN A 90 4.85 -10.95 -1.20
CA ASN A 90 3.89 -10.71 -2.27
C ASN A 90 2.46 -10.44 -1.79
N ASP A 91 2.20 -10.50 -0.48
CA ASP A 91 0.85 -10.55 0.09
C ASP A 91 0.79 -9.78 1.42
N CYS A 92 1.22 -8.51 1.43
CA CYS A 92 1.09 -7.67 2.63
C CYS A 92 -0.31 -7.06 2.75
N ILE A 93 -0.82 -6.52 1.65
CA ILE A 93 -2.15 -5.88 1.54
C ILE A 93 -2.82 -6.40 0.28
N LEU A 94 -4.12 -6.69 0.37
CA LEU A 94 -4.95 -7.14 -0.74
C LEU A 94 -6.10 -6.16 -0.93
N ILE A 95 -6.09 -5.44 -2.05
CA ILE A 95 -7.20 -4.60 -2.45
C ILE A 95 -8.15 -5.49 -3.24
N LYS A 96 -9.41 -5.57 -2.83
CA LYS A 96 -10.45 -6.36 -3.49
C LYS A 96 -11.72 -5.53 -3.64
N ILE A 97 -12.42 -5.70 -4.76
CA ILE A 97 -13.79 -5.22 -4.90
C ILE A 97 -14.73 -6.40 -4.68
N ASP A 98 -15.65 -6.24 -3.74
CA ASP A 98 -16.65 -7.24 -3.39
C ASP A 98 -18.03 -6.85 -3.95
N ASN A 99 -18.86 -7.86 -4.25
CA ASN A 99 -20.17 -7.69 -4.88
C ASN A 99 -20.11 -6.91 -6.21
N HIS A 100 -19.07 -7.16 -7.02
CA HIS A 100 -18.91 -6.55 -8.35
C HIS A 100 -20.15 -6.77 -9.22
N GLY A 101 -20.58 -5.73 -9.94
CA GLY A 101 -21.78 -5.75 -10.78
C GLY A 101 -23.12 -5.68 -10.03
N SER A 102 -23.11 -5.54 -8.70
CA SER A 102 -24.29 -5.23 -7.88
C SER A 102 -24.33 -3.75 -7.50
N ASN A 103 -25.49 -3.26 -7.06
CA ASN A 103 -25.65 -1.90 -6.52
C ASN A 103 -24.98 -1.71 -5.15
N THR A 104 -24.51 -2.79 -4.52
CA THR A 104 -23.86 -2.82 -3.19
C THR A 104 -22.37 -3.09 -3.29
N GLU A 105 -21.76 -2.65 -4.38
CA GLU A 105 -20.34 -2.87 -4.64
C GLU A 105 -19.48 -2.12 -3.60
N THR A 106 -18.51 -2.84 -3.02
CA THR A 106 -17.64 -2.26 -1.99
C THR A 106 -16.18 -2.53 -2.27
N LEU A 107 -15.35 -1.52 -2.04
CA LEU A 107 -13.91 -1.64 -2.03
C LEU A 107 -13.44 -2.03 -0.63
N ILE A 108 -12.72 -3.14 -0.54
CA ILE A 108 -12.19 -3.67 0.70
C ILE A 108 -10.69 -3.74 0.59
N ILE A 109 -10.01 -3.24 1.62
CA ILE A 109 -8.58 -3.48 1.80
C ILE A 109 -8.43 -4.53 2.89
N ASP A 110 -7.96 -5.70 2.48
CA ASP A 110 -7.72 -6.85 3.35
C ASP A 110 -6.22 -6.99 3.63
N TYR A 111 -5.92 -7.69 4.72
CA TYR A 111 -4.54 -8.00 5.09
C TYR A 111 -4.17 -9.35 4.51
N GLY A 112 -3.14 -9.36 3.64
CA GLY A 112 -2.65 -10.62 3.08
C GLY A 112 -2.09 -11.53 4.18
N SER A 113 -1.98 -12.82 3.89
CA SER A 113 -1.63 -13.88 4.87
C SER A 113 -0.20 -13.84 5.40
N SER A 114 0.65 -12.96 4.87
CA SER A 114 2.06 -12.87 5.25
C SER A 114 2.25 -12.11 6.57
N THR A 115 2.90 -12.74 7.55
CA THR A 115 3.32 -12.11 8.81
C THR A 115 4.78 -11.69 8.70
N ASN A 116 5.01 -10.38 8.64
CA ASN A 116 6.35 -9.79 8.58
C ASN A 116 6.29 -8.38 9.15
N HIS A 117 7.33 -7.97 9.88
CA HIS A 117 7.38 -6.65 10.50
C HIS A 117 7.24 -5.50 9.51
N TYR A 118 7.59 -5.69 8.23
CA TYR A 118 7.32 -4.69 7.19
C TYR A 118 5.85 -4.62 6.77
N CYS A 119 5.16 -5.75 6.68
CA CYS A 119 3.72 -5.77 6.40
C CYS A 119 2.98 -5.17 7.59
N ASP A 120 3.33 -5.53 8.83
CA ASP A 120 2.66 -5.01 10.04
C ASP A 120 2.82 -3.50 10.17
N ARG A 121 4.00 -2.96 9.85
CA ARG A 121 4.22 -1.51 9.77
C ARG A 121 3.38 -0.87 8.67
N LEU A 122 3.28 -1.48 7.49
CA LEU A 122 2.42 -0.97 6.43
C LEU A 122 0.94 -0.97 6.83
N ARG A 123 0.48 -2.04 7.50
CA ARG A 123 -0.89 -2.15 8.01
C ARG A 123 -1.22 -1.04 8.99
N SER A 124 -0.32 -0.72 9.92
CA SER A 124 -0.52 0.40 10.85
C SER A 124 -0.56 1.79 10.20
N LEU A 125 -0.12 1.91 8.94
CA LEU A 125 -0.13 3.16 8.18
C LEU A 125 -1.33 3.28 7.25
N VAL A 126 -2.00 2.17 6.94
CA VAL A 126 -3.23 2.16 6.15
C VAL A 126 -4.38 2.29 7.13
N ASP A 127 -5.18 3.34 6.97
CA ASP A 127 -6.36 3.53 7.78
C ASP A 127 -7.41 2.47 7.40
N SER A 128 -7.52 1.42 8.22
CA SER A 128 -8.49 0.37 8.02
C SER A 128 -9.92 0.78 8.35
N GLU A 129 -10.12 1.90 9.06
CA GLU A 129 -11.45 2.41 9.39
C GLU A 129 -12.12 3.07 8.18
N ALA A 130 -11.33 3.47 7.18
CA ALA A 130 -11.81 3.99 5.91
C ALA A 130 -12.42 2.91 4.98
N PHE A 131 -12.37 1.63 5.37
CA PHE A 131 -12.83 0.49 4.57
C PHE A 131 -13.77 -0.43 5.39
N PRO A 132 -14.81 -1.02 4.79
CA PRO A 132 -15.14 -1.03 3.37
C PRO A 132 -15.73 0.29 2.86
N MET A 133 -15.32 0.72 1.67
CA MET A 133 -15.87 1.91 1.01
C MET A 133 -16.93 1.50 -0.01
N ALA A 134 -18.12 2.12 0.06
CA ALA A 134 -19.16 1.92 -0.94
C ALA A 134 -18.73 2.56 -2.27
N LEU A 135 -18.72 1.78 -3.36
CA LEU A 135 -18.43 2.27 -4.70
C LEU A 135 -19.68 2.80 -5.40
N HIS A 136 -20.85 2.31 -4.97
CA HIS A 136 -22.16 2.75 -5.42
C HIS A 136 -23.03 3.10 -4.19
N GLY A 137 -24.03 3.97 -4.38
CA GLY A 137 -24.76 4.73 -3.34
C GLY A 137 -24.98 4.05 -1.97
N ILE A 138 -24.66 4.81 -0.92
CA ILE A 138 -24.92 4.59 0.53
C ILE A 138 -25.09 3.14 1.01
N LEU A 139 -24.04 2.63 1.67
CA LEU A 139 -24.15 1.52 2.62
C LEU A 139 -25.02 1.96 3.81
N VAL A 140 -26.29 1.54 3.83
CA VAL A 140 -27.03 1.46 5.09
C VAL A 140 -26.67 0.12 5.71
N SER A 141 -25.71 0.13 6.62
CA SER A 141 -25.51 -0.99 7.54
C SER A 141 -26.74 -1.06 8.44
N TYR A 142 -27.53 -2.13 8.34
CA TYR A 142 -28.57 -2.46 9.31
C TYR A 142 -27.96 -3.17 10.52
#